data_AF-A0AAN9E4K7-F1
#
_entry.id   AF-A0AAN9E4K7-F1
#
_cell.length_a   1.000
_cell.length_b   1.000
_cell.length_c   1.000
_cell.angle_alpha   90.00
_cell.angle_beta   90.00
_cell.angle_gamma   90.00
#
_symmetry.space_group_name_H-M   'P 1'
#
loop_
_entity.id
_entity.type
_entity.pdbx_description
1 polymer ?
#
loop_
_entity_poly.entity_id
_entity_poly.type
_entity_poly.pdbx_seq_one_letter_code
_entity_poly.pdbx_strand_id
1 'polypeptide(L)'
;MERGGYVIYGVGHQHVGAIGSTLYGQDGKVICTSIPKYGTGKEAGNEKGYVVGMSTCYPKPGSIKITNGEIVTLEVNYSSIKMHSGVMGLFYILVAEDLPPWHS
;
A
#
# COMPACT_ATOMS: atom_id res chain seq x y z
N MET A 1 -7.25 26.48 3.84
CA MET A 1 -8.32 25.45 3.88
C MET A 1 -7.64 24.15 4.26
N GLU A 2 -7.97 23.61 5.42
CA GLU A 2 -7.37 22.40 5.97
C GLU A 2 -8.03 21.18 5.35
N ARG A 3 -7.49 20.67 4.24
CA ARG A 3 -8.15 19.58 3.50
C ARG A 3 -7.45 18.26 3.80
N GLY A 4 -8.11 17.45 4.63
CA GLY A 4 -7.92 16.00 4.63
C GLY A 4 -8.83 15.33 3.61
N GLY A 5 -8.88 14.00 3.61
CA GLY A 5 -9.80 13.27 2.76
C GLY A 5 -9.89 11.79 3.08
N TYR A 6 -10.83 11.12 2.42
CA TYR A 6 -11.11 9.71 2.58
C TYR A 6 -10.25 8.88 1.66
N VAL A 7 -9.59 7.87 2.23
CA VAL A 7 -8.79 6.92 1.44
C VAL A 7 -9.74 6.08 0.61
N ILE A 8 -9.51 6.01 -0.71
CA ILE A 8 -10.33 5.21 -1.63
C ILE A 8 -9.53 4.10 -2.32
N TYR A 9 -8.20 4.20 -2.31
CA TYR A 9 -7.31 3.20 -2.89
C TYR A 9 -5.92 3.28 -2.25
N GLY A 10 -5.26 2.13 -2.10
CA GLY A 10 -3.86 2.06 -1.72
C GLY A 10 -3.17 0.84 -2.33
N VAL A 11 -1.92 0.99 -2.75
CA VAL A 11 -1.10 -0.13 -3.23
C VAL A 11 0.39 0.18 -3.02
N GLY A 12 1.14 -0.80 -2.54
CA GLY A 12 2.60 -0.73 -2.49
C GLY A 12 3.22 -1.20 -3.80
N HIS A 13 4.47 -0.83 -4.01
CA HIS A 13 5.33 -1.40 -5.05
C HIS A 13 6.70 -1.71 -4.44
N GLN A 14 7.09 -2.97 -4.52
CA GLN A 14 8.32 -3.50 -3.96
C GLN A 14 9.01 -4.44 -4.94
N HIS A 15 10.32 -4.59 -4.79
CA HIS A 15 11.14 -5.51 -5.57
C HIS A 15 11.28 -6.87 -4.88
N VAL A 16 12.08 -7.76 -5.47
CA VAL A 16 12.38 -9.10 -4.93
C VAL A 16 12.89 -9.01 -3.48
N GLY A 17 12.38 -9.89 -2.63
CA GLY A 17 12.67 -9.91 -1.20
C GLY A 17 11.63 -9.16 -0.35
N ALA A 18 10.63 -8.53 -0.98
CA ALA A 18 9.47 -7.94 -0.31
C ALA A 18 8.79 -8.93 0.64
N ILE A 19 8.48 -8.46 1.85
CA ILE A 19 7.59 -9.12 2.82
C ILE A 19 6.22 -8.44 2.79
N GLY A 20 6.20 -7.11 2.67
CA GLY A 20 4.99 -6.31 2.61
C GLY A 20 5.30 -4.84 2.85
N SER A 21 4.30 -4.00 2.60
CA SER A 21 4.34 -2.58 2.89
C SER A 21 3.03 -2.15 3.53
N THR A 22 3.12 -1.42 4.64
CA THR A 22 1.95 -0.95 5.37
C THR A 22 2.01 0.56 5.55
N LEU A 23 0.91 1.23 5.21
CA LEU A 23 0.70 2.63 5.52
C LEU A 23 -0.08 2.73 6.82
N TYR A 24 0.46 3.48 7.77
CA TYR A 24 -0.13 3.72 9.08
C TYR A 24 -0.56 5.18 9.22
N GLY A 25 -1.69 5.40 9.90
CA GLY A 25 -2.06 6.71 10.41
C GLY A 25 -1.21 7.11 11.61
N GLN A 26 -1.31 8.37 12.02
CA GLN A 26 -0.50 8.92 13.12
C GLN A 26 -0.78 8.22 14.47
N ASP A 27 -2.00 7.71 14.64
CA ASP A 27 -2.44 6.93 15.80
C ASP A 27 -2.01 5.45 15.74
N GLY A 28 -1.24 5.06 14.72
CA GLY A 28 -0.81 3.68 14.49
C GLY A 28 -1.88 2.79 13.85
N LYS A 29 -3.06 3.33 13.49
CA LYS A 29 -4.07 2.54 12.76
C LYS A 29 -3.52 2.15 11.40
N VAL A 30 -3.84 0.93 10.95
CA VAL A 30 -3.51 0.50 9.59
C VAL A 30 -4.47 1.18 8.61
N ILE A 31 -3.90 1.97 7.69
CA ILE A 31 -4.64 2.55 6.56
C ILE A 31 -4.73 1.53 5.42
N CYS A 32 -3.60 0.91 5.07
CA CYS A 32 -3.54 -0.12 4.05
C CYS A 32 -2.30 -0.99 4.21
N THR A 33 -2.47 -2.31 4.13
CA THR A 33 -1.36 -3.26 4.01
C THR A 33 -1.36 -3.88 2.61
N SER A 34 -0.26 -3.70 1.90
CA SER A 34 -0.02 -4.24 0.56
C SER A 34 0.99 -5.38 0.65
N ILE A 35 0.56 -6.57 0.22
CA ILE A 35 1.32 -7.81 0.33
C ILE A 35 1.80 -8.24 -1.06
N PRO A 36 3.08 -8.65 -1.21
CA PRO A 36 3.61 -9.11 -2.49
C PRO A 36 3.00 -10.45 -2.90
N LYS A 37 2.67 -10.54 -4.18
CA LYS A 37 2.40 -11.80 -4.86
C LYS A 37 3.67 -12.23 -5.58
N TYR A 38 4.17 -13.42 -5.25
CA TYR A 38 5.32 -14.00 -5.92
C TYR A 38 4.90 -14.92 -7.05
N GLY A 39 5.62 -14.84 -8.17
CA GLY A 39 5.45 -15.74 -9.29
C GLY A 39 5.94 -17.15 -8.98
N THR A 40 5.42 -18.14 -9.70
CA THR A 40 5.74 -19.56 -9.51
C THR A 40 6.16 -20.29 -10.80
N GLY A 41 6.01 -19.63 -11.95
CA GLY A 41 6.24 -20.19 -13.28
C GLY A 41 7.44 -19.58 -14.02
N LYS A 42 7.41 -19.67 -15.35
CA LYS A 42 8.44 -19.15 -16.26
C LYS A 42 7.89 -18.13 -17.28
N GLU A 43 6.61 -17.83 -17.18
CA GLU A 43 5.90 -16.94 -18.10
C GLU A 43 6.01 -15.49 -17.65
N ALA A 44 5.88 -14.57 -18.62
CA ALA A 44 5.91 -13.14 -18.34
C ALA A 44 4.81 -12.75 -17.34
N GLY A 45 5.20 -12.13 -16.22
CA GLY A 45 4.27 -11.77 -15.13
C GLY A 45 3.92 -12.91 -14.17
N ASN A 46 4.61 -14.05 -14.24
CA ASN A 46 4.51 -15.14 -13.27
C ASN A 46 5.88 -15.79 -12.98
N GLU A 47 6.97 -15.04 -13.09
CA GLU A 47 8.33 -15.55 -12.96
C GLU A 47 8.63 -16.01 -11.53
N LYS A 48 9.10 -17.25 -11.40
CA LYS A 48 9.38 -17.87 -10.11
C LYS A 48 10.38 -17.05 -9.30
N GLY A 49 9.96 -16.62 -8.11
CA GLY A 49 10.81 -15.87 -7.18
C GLY A 49 10.82 -14.36 -7.39
N TYR A 50 10.11 -13.85 -8.40
CA TYR A 50 9.90 -12.41 -8.60
C TYR A 50 8.61 -11.96 -7.94
N VAL A 51 8.57 -10.71 -7.48
CA VAL A 51 7.32 -10.03 -7.13
C VAL A 51 6.62 -9.69 -8.43
N VAL A 52 5.47 -10.31 -8.68
CA VAL A 52 4.68 -10.16 -9.91
C VAL A 52 3.41 -9.35 -9.70
N GLY A 53 3.18 -8.90 -8.47
CA GLY A 53 2.07 -8.03 -8.11
C GLY A 53 2.08 -7.68 -6.63
N MET A 54 1.23 -6.75 -6.26
CA MET A 54 1.02 -6.30 -4.88
C MET A 54 -0.49 -6.23 -4.62
N SER A 55 -0.93 -6.60 -3.41
CA SER A 55 -2.34 -6.51 -3.06
C SER A 55 -2.77 -5.04 -2.94
N THR A 56 -3.97 -4.75 -3.40
CA THR A 56 -4.58 -3.42 -3.35
C THR A 56 -5.55 -3.31 -2.18
N CYS A 57 -5.61 -2.15 -1.54
CA CYS A 57 -6.64 -1.82 -0.56
C CYS A 57 -7.73 -0.98 -1.20
N TYR A 58 -8.97 -1.41 -1.00
CA TYR A 58 -10.18 -0.64 -1.28
C TYR A 58 -10.99 -0.57 0.02
N PRO A 59 -10.69 0.39 0.91
CA PRO A 59 -11.41 0.52 2.16
C PRO A 59 -12.89 0.80 1.90
N LYS A 60 -13.74 0.46 2.87
CA LYS A 60 -15.16 0.84 2.80
C LYS A 60 -15.22 2.38 2.67
N PRO A 61 -16.00 2.92 1.72
CA PRO A 61 -16.17 4.36 1.61
C PRO A 61 -16.52 4.98 2.96
N GLY A 62 -15.82 6.06 3.32
CA GLY A 62 -16.03 6.79 4.58
C GLY A 62 -15.30 6.22 5.79
N SER A 63 -14.75 5.00 5.72
CA SER A 63 -14.23 4.31 6.92
C SER A 63 -12.83 4.77 7.33
N ILE A 64 -12.03 5.30 6.41
CA ILE A 64 -10.66 5.76 6.68
C ILE A 64 -10.50 7.17 6.14
N LYS A 65 -10.25 8.12 7.05
CA LYS A 65 -9.95 9.52 6.72
C LYS A 65 -8.55 9.84 7.19
N ILE A 66 -7.79 10.51 6.33
CA ILE A 66 -6.51 11.16 6.67
C ILE A 66 -6.85 12.63 6.88
N THR A 67 -6.60 13.16 8.08
CA THR A 67 -6.91 14.56 8.40
C THR A 67 -5.80 15.50 7.92
N ASN A 68 -6.11 16.79 7.80
CA ASN A 68 -5.10 17.77 7.44
C ASN A 68 -4.03 17.83 8.53
N GLY A 69 -2.76 17.73 8.12
CA GLY A 69 -1.63 17.69 9.05
C GLY A 69 -1.38 16.35 9.74
N GLU A 70 -2.18 15.31 9.46
CA GLU A 70 -1.91 13.95 9.96
C GLU A 70 -0.61 13.42 9.35
N ILE A 71 0.31 12.97 10.20
CA ILE A 71 1.54 12.31 9.76
C ILE A 71 1.21 10.84 9.48
N VAL A 72 1.37 10.42 8.22
CA VAL A 72 1.29 9.01 7.84
C VAL A 72 2.67 8.39 7.79
N THR A 73 2.78 7.15 8.30
CA THR A 73 4.04 6.40 8.29
C THR A 73 3.96 5.26 7.29
N LEU A 74 4.91 5.22 6.35
CA LEU A 74 5.05 4.12 5.41
C LEU A 74 6.13 3.15 5.92
N GLU A 75 5.73 1.93 6.26
CA GLU A 75 6.63 0.83 6.55
C GLU A 75 6.82 -0.05 5.31
N VAL A 76 8.07 -0.43 5.04
CA VAL A 76 8.45 -1.24 3.88
C VAL A 76 9.37 -2.36 4.34
N ASN A 77 8.84 -3.57 4.44
CA ASN A 77 9.57 -4.72 4.97
C ASN A 77 10.13 -5.60 3.86
N TYR A 78 11.40 -5.98 4.04
CA TYR A 78 12.15 -6.88 3.17
C TYR A 78 12.83 -7.97 4.00
N SER A 79 12.93 -9.17 3.42
CA SER A 79 13.70 -10.27 4.02
C SER A 79 15.19 -10.01 3.86
N SER A 80 15.95 -10.02 4.95
CA SER A 80 17.42 -9.95 4.92
C SER A 80 18.10 -11.25 4.47
N ILE A 81 17.34 -12.34 4.30
CA ILE A 81 17.84 -13.66 3.89
C ILE A 81 17.96 -13.76 2.35
N LYS A 82 17.14 -12.98 1.62
CA LYS A 82 17.17 -12.92 0.16
C LYS A 82 18.15 -11.84 -0.27
N MET A 83 18.99 -12.13 -1.26
CA MET A 83 19.80 -11.10 -1.89
C MET A 83 18.90 -10.16 -2.70
N HIS A 84 19.08 -8.85 -2.53
CA HIS A 84 18.38 -7.82 -3.29
C HIS A 84 19.37 -7.18 -4.26
N SER A 85 18.98 -7.01 -5.51
CA SER A 85 19.71 -6.11 -6.42
C SER A 85 19.42 -4.64 -6.11
N GLY A 86 18.29 -4.37 -5.46
CA GLY A 86 17.87 -3.07 -4.94
C GLY A 86 16.50 -3.17 -4.28
N VAL A 87 16.26 -2.31 -3.30
CA VAL A 87 14.96 -2.21 -2.60
C VAL A 87 14.17 -1.01 -3.14
N MET A 88 12.84 -1.12 -3.12
CA MET A 88 11.92 -0.02 -3.43
C MET A 88 10.82 0.08 -2.37
N GLY A 89 10.49 1.31 -1.98
CA GLY A 89 9.45 1.63 -1.01
C GLY A 89 8.43 2.61 -1.57
N LEU A 90 7.96 2.36 -2.79
CA LEU A 90 6.95 3.20 -3.42
C LEU A 90 5.57 2.78 -2.93
N PHE A 91 4.72 3.76 -2.60
CA PHE A 91 3.33 3.52 -2.23
C PHE A 91 2.44 4.54 -2.93
N TYR A 92 1.39 4.05 -3.58
CA TYR A 92 0.41 4.89 -4.25
C TYR A 92 -0.87 4.88 -3.44
N ILE A 93 -1.36 6.07 -3.09
CA ILE A 93 -2.60 6.28 -2.33
C ILE A 93 -3.47 7.28 -3.08
N LEU A 94 -4.76 6.98 -3.18
CA LEU A 94 -5.76 7.91 -3.69
C LEU A 94 -6.68 8.32 -2.54
N VAL A 95 -6.91 9.62 -2.45
CA VAL A 95 -7.71 10.25 -1.41
C VAL A 95 -8.77 11.13 -2.08
N ALA A 96 -10.02 10.98 -1.66
CA ALA A 96 -11.15 11.81 -2.10
C ALA A 96 -11.48 12.84 -1.02
N GLU A 97 -11.60 14.11 -1.39
CA GLU A 97 -12.02 15.18 -0.46
C GLU A 97 -13.45 14.92 0.04
N ASP A 98 -14.36 14.68 -0.89
CA ASP A 98 -15.77 14.37 -0.64
C ASP A 98 -16.13 12.97 -1.14
N LEU A 99 -17.07 12.34 -0.44
CA LEU A 99 -17.68 11.09 -0.86
C LEU A 99 -19.07 11.36 -1.44
N PRO A 100 -19.57 10.52 -2.37
CA PRO A 100 -20.94 10.62 -2.83
C PRO A 100 -21.94 10.55 -1.65
N PRO A 101 -23.11 11.21 -1.73
CA PRO A 101 -24.08 11.29 -0.62
C PRO A 101 -24.56 9.95 -0.06
N TRP A 102 -24.45 8.88 -0.86
CA TRP A 102 -24.84 7.51 -0.50
C TRP A 102 -23.75 6.74 0.26
N HIS A 103 -22.58 7.35 0.46
CA HIS A 103 -21.40 6.76 1.09
C HIS A 103 -20.88 7.56 2.31
N SER A 104 -21.54 8.67 2.65
CA SER A 104 -21.27 9.53 3.82
C SER A 104 -22.00 9.09 5.06
#